data_AF-A0A8J9S778-F1
#
_entry.id   AF-A0A8J9S778-F1
#
_cell.length_a   1.000
_cell.length_b   1.000
_cell.length_c   1.000
_cell.angle_alpha   90.00
_cell.angle_beta   90.00
_cell.angle_gamma   90.00
#
_symmetry.space_group_name_H-M   'P 1'
#
loop_
_entity.id
_entity.type
_entity.pdbx_description
1 polymer ?
#
loop_
_entity_poly.entity_id
_entity_poly.type
_entity_poly.pdbx_seq_one_letter_code
_entity_poly.pdbx_strand_id
1 'polypeptide(L)'
;MEEPGPQAFQSFEETESSGEAVRPLDFPPPAVRAGVRVNALVVHPESGTRQVCSGVIHREDLSEASEPILQGSGPAGVSPMTTHERDPSVQEEVLAYWPQRRLQDAIYGSVWACLVLRRHHGIAADDAARAAGVEPGSASAPIVWEISGQHVAIKMVEWARVHHMRGRLLEDPVKEVAAMQLLGARHPNVLGSTEVLQDGDFLYSIMPYCRDGDLFGVVVQYAEDSGGESGMPEPVARFWFRQILW
;
A
#
# COMPACT_ATOMS: atom_id res chain seq x y z
N MET A 1 -5.80 24.23 4.56
CA MET A 1 -5.35 24.28 3.16
C MET A 1 -3.87 24.62 3.26
N GLU A 2 -3.01 23.62 3.28
CA GLU A 2 -1.56 23.86 3.37
C GLU A 2 -1.00 24.01 1.95
N GLU A 3 -0.09 24.98 1.80
CA GLU A 3 0.48 25.38 0.52
C GLU A 3 1.28 24.25 -0.13
N PRO A 4 1.25 24.12 -1.47
CA PRO A 4 2.09 23.16 -2.17
C PRO A 4 3.58 23.38 -1.84
N GLY A 5 4.37 22.30 -1.88
CA GLY A 5 5.82 22.41 -1.71
C GLY A 5 6.41 23.38 -2.74
N PRO A 6 7.43 24.17 -2.39
CA PRO A 6 7.96 25.25 -3.22
C PRO A 6 8.46 24.80 -4.60
N GLN A 7 8.79 23.51 -4.75
CA GLN A 7 9.22 22.90 -6.00
C GLN A 7 8.13 22.89 -7.08
N ALA A 8 6.84 22.86 -6.69
CA ALA A 8 5.71 22.74 -7.61
C ALA A 8 5.48 24.02 -8.46
N PHE A 9 6.15 25.12 -8.13
CA PHE A 9 6.02 26.40 -8.81
C PHE A 9 7.31 26.85 -9.52
N GLN A 10 8.34 26.02 -9.54
CA GLN A 10 9.60 26.41 -10.17
C GLN A 10 9.44 26.51 -11.69
N SER A 11 9.85 27.65 -12.22
CA SER A 11 10.02 27.88 -13.65
C SER A 11 11.21 27.09 -14.20
N PHE A 12 11.27 26.98 -15.53
CA PHE A 12 12.41 26.38 -16.21
C PHE A 12 13.73 27.08 -15.86
N GLU A 13 13.75 28.41 -15.82
CA GLU A 13 14.94 29.20 -15.45
C GLU A 13 15.35 28.98 -13.98
N GLU A 14 14.39 28.82 -13.07
CA GLU A 14 14.66 28.47 -11.66
C GLU A 14 15.23 27.05 -11.54
N THR A 15 14.71 26.10 -12.33
CA THR A 15 15.23 24.72 -12.37
C THR A 15 16.64 24.69 -12.94
N GLU A 16 16.91 25.44 -14.01
CA GLU A 16 18.23 25.55 -14.64
C GLU A 16 19.25 26.25 -13.72
N SER A 17 18.81 27.25 -12.96
CA SER A 17 19.65 27.95 -11.98
C SER A 17 19.82 27.22 -10.65
N SER A 18 19.12 26.11 -10.43
CA SER A 18 19.22 25.26 -9.23
C SER A 18 20.58 24.56 -9.08
N GLY A 19 21.44 24.67 -10.08
CA GLY A 19 22.80 24.14 -10.08
C GLY A 19 22.95 22.89 -10.94
N GLU A 20 24.16 22.33 -10.95
CA GLU A 20 24.41 21.08 -11.66
C GLU A 20 23.56 19.95 -11.09
N ALA A 21 23.11 19.04 -11.96
CA ALA A 21 22.38 17.85 -11.56
C ALA A 21 23.15 17.10 -10.48
N VAL A 22 22.67 17.20 -9.24
CA VAL A 22 23.24 16.45 -8.13
C VAL A 22 22.76 15.00 -8.20
N ARG A 23 23.51 14.11 -7.54
CA ARG A 23 23.07 12.71 -7.37
C ARG A 23 21.64 12.71 -6.81
N PRO A 24 20.73 11.84 -7.30
CA PRO A 24 19.38 11.76 -6.77
C PRO A 24 19.44 11.70 -5.25
N LEU A 25 18.56 12.47 -4.59
CA LEU A 25 18.44 12.49 -3.13
C LEU A 25 18.50 11.05 -2.61
N ASP A 26 19.44 10.77 -1.71
CA ASP A 26 19.38 9.56 -0.93
C ASP A 26 18.11 9.67 -0.07
N PHE A 27 17.05 8.98 -0.51
CA PHE A 27 15.81 8.91 0.24
C PHE A 27 16.11 8.29 1.61
N PRO A 28 15.42 8.75 2.68
CA PRO A 28 15.50 8.05 3.95
C PRO A 28 15.13 6.57 3.73
N PRO A 29 15.71 5.63 4.50
CA PRO A 29 15.31 4.23 4.44
C PRO A 29 13.78 4.12 4.57
N PRO A 30 13.12 3.29 3.74
CA PRO A 30 11.67 3.19 3.79
C PRO A 30 11.22 2.65 5.14
N ALA A 31 10.09 3.16 5.63
CA ALA A 31 9.43 2.62 6.81
C ALA A 31 8.69 1.35 6.41
N VAL A 32 9.21 0.19 6.79
CA VAL A 32 8.65 -1.12 6.42
C VAL A 32 8.15 -1.83 7.67
N ARG A 33 6.90 -2.30 7.65
CA ARG A 33 6.33 -3.11 8.73
C ARG A 33 6.47 -4.60 8.41
N ALA A 34 6.54 -5.43 9.44
CA ALA A 34 6.48 -6.87 9.27
C ALA A 34 5.08 -7.29 8.80
N GLY A 35 5.03 -8.07 7.73
CA GLY A 35 3.81 -8.62 7.16
C GLY A 35 3.87 -10.14 7.12
N VAL A 36 2.70 -10.76 7.04
CA VAL A 36 2.55 -12.20 6.90
C VAL A 36 1.57 -12.51 5.77
N ARG A 37 1.76 -13.67 5.14
CA ARG A 37 0.81 -14.27 4.21
C ARG A 37 0.21 -15.51 4.82
N VAL A 38 -1.11 -15.54 4.90
CA VAL A 38 -1.84 -16.62 5.57
C VAL A 38 -3.01 -17.13 4.73
N ASN A 39 -3.47 -18.33 5.06
CA ASN A 39 -4.80 -18.78 4.67
C ASN A 39 -5.77 -18.26 5.73
N ALA A 40 -6.76 -17.46 5.32
CA ALA A 40 -7.65 -16.78 6.26
C ALA A 40 -9.12 -17.06 5.96
N LEU A 41 -9.94 -17.11 7.01
CA LEU A 41 -11.38 -17.17 6.87
C LEU A 41 -11.92 -15.77 6.52
N VAL A 42 -12.60 -15.67 5.39
CA VAL A 42 -13.16 -14.42 4.86
C VAL A 42 -14.69 -14.57 4.72
N VAL A 43 -15.40 -13.54 5.15
CA VAL A 43 -16.86 -13.43 5.08
C VAL A 43 -17.26 -12.46 3.97
N HIS A 44 -18.22 -12.87 3.13
CA HIS A 44 -18.87 -11.98 2.17
C HIS A 44 -20.02 -11.24 2.87
N PRO A 45 -20.02 -9.90 2.91
CA PRO A 45 -20.96 -9.14 3.74
C PRO A 45 -22.43 -9.33 3.30
N GLU A 46 -22.68 -9.44 1.99
CA GLU A 46 -24.06 -9.51 1.47
C GLU A 46 -24.71 -10.90 1.63
N SER A 47 -23.93 -11.97 1.49
CA SER A 47 -24.46 -13.34 1.49
C SER A 47 -24.21 -14.06 2.82
N GLY A 48 -23.35 -13.52 3.68
CA GLY A 48 -22.84 -14.20 4.88
C GLY A 48 -22.00 -15.44 4.57
N THR A 49 -21.66 -15.69 3.30
CA THR A 49 -20.86 -16.85 2.89
C THR A 49 -19.46 -16.73 3.47
N ARG A 50 -18.96 -17.85 4.01
CA ARG A 50 -17.63 -17.94 4.60
C ARG A 50 -16.75 -18.80 3.70
N GLN A 51 -15.55 -18.32 3.39
CA GLN A 51 -14.59 -19.04 2.56
C GLN A 51 -13.18 -18.89 3.10
N VAL A 52 -12.32 -19.90 2.88
CA VAL A 52 -10.89 -19.80 3.19
C VAL A 52 -10.17 -19.26 1.97
N CYS A 53 -9.58 -18.08 2.10
CA CYS A 53 -8.81 -17.40 1.06
C CYS A 53 -7.32 -17.61 1.31
N SER A 54 -6.59 -18.05 0.30
CA SER A 54 -5.13 -18.19 0.37
C SER A 54 -4.40 -16.90 0.04
N GLY A 55 -3.23 -16.73 0.66
CA GLY A 55 -2.33 -15.60 0.38
C GLY A 55 -2.87 -14.25 0.84
N VAL A 56 -3.74 -14.22 1.86
CA VAL A 56 -4.16 -12.97 2.49
C VAL A 56 -2.96 -12.36 3.20
N ILE A 57 -2.68 -11.09 2.89
CA ILE A 57 -1.54 -10.32 3.41
C ILE A 57 -2.03 -9.39 4.51
N HIS A 58 -1.41 -9.40 5.68
CA HIS A 58 -1.64 -8.40 6.72
C HIS A 58 -0.40 -8.19 7.58
N ARG A 59 -0.42 -7.20 8.47
CA ARG A 59 0.69 -6.97 9.40
C ARG A 59 0.84 -8.14 10.39
N GLU A 60 2.07 -8.46 10.76
CA GLU A 60 2.39 -9.56 11.68
C GLU A 60 1.91 -9.29 13.12
N ASP A 61 1.96 -8.03 13.57
CA ASP A 61 1.53 -7.60 14.90
C ASP A 61 0.02 -7.72 15.14
N LEU A 62 -0.74 -8.05 14.10
CA LEU A 62 -2.15 -8.42 14.21
C LEU A 62 -2.31 -9.89 14.62
N SER A 63 -1.38 -10.76 14.20
CA SER A 63 -1.36 -12.18 14.56
C SER A 63 -0.96 -12.39 16.01
N GLU A 64 -0.07 -11.53 16.51
CA GLU A 64 0.41 -11.52 17.88
C GLU A 64 -0.38 -10.48 18.67
N ALA A 65 -1.57 -10.83 19.14
CA ALA A 65 -2.22 -10.04 20.18
C ALA A 65 -1.30 -10.01 21.42
N SER A 66 -0.50 -8.96 21.51
CA SER A 66 0.55 -8.78 22.50
C SER A 66 -0.08 -8.79 23.90
N GLU A 67 0.50 -9.58 24.82
CA GLU A 67 0.20 -9.45 26.23
C GLU A 67 0.40 -7.99 26.67
N PRO A 68 -0.48 -7.42 27.51
CA PRO A 68 -0.24 -6.11 28.06
C PRO A 68 1.05 -6.14 28.88
N ILE A 69 2.07 -5.41 28.43
CA ILE A 69 3.30 -5.19 29.18
C ILE A 69 2.91 -4.54 30.50
N LEU A 70 2.87 -5.34 31.57
CA LEU A 70 2.89 -4.86 32.94
C LEU A 70 4.16 -4.03 33.10
N GLN A 71 4.01 -2.70 33.15
CA GLN A 71 5.08 -1.77 33.45
C GLN A 71 5.62 -2.05 34.85
N GLY A 72 6.70 -2.82 34.91
CA GLY A 72 7.59 -2.94 36.06
C GLY A 72 8.35 -1.64 36.28
N SER A 73 8.29 -1.16 37.50
CA SER A 73 8.90 0.04 38.06
C SER A 73 10.43 -0.05 38.15
N GLY A 74 11.15 0.96 37.64
CA GLY A 74 12.60 1.15 37.86
C GLY A 74 13.20 2.31 37.04
N PRO A 75 14.24 3.04 37.52
CA PRO A 75 14.24 4.50 37.47
C PRO A 75 15.10 5.17 36.39
N ALA A 76 14.61 6.34 35.99
CA ALA A 76 15.29 7.58 35.62
C ALA A 76 16.52 7.54 34.69
N GLY A 77 16.30 8.05 33.47
CA GLY A 77 17.15 9.12 32.96
C GLY A 77 17.86 8.85 31.63
N VAL A 78 17.14 8.99 30.51
CA VAL A 78 17.61 9.69 29.29
C VAL A 78 16.36 10.15 28.54
N SER A 79 16.20 11.46 28.31
CA SER A 79 15.08 12.02 27.54
C SER A 79 15.18 11.64 26.07
N PRO A 80 14.11 11.12 25.42
CA PRO A 80 13.99 11.11 23.98
C PRO A 80 13.17 12.29 23.48
N MET A 81 13.55 12.77 22.29
CA MET A 81 12.86 13.78 21.50
C MET A 81 11.37 13.46 21.36
N THR A 82 10.58 14.53 21.42
CA THR A 82 9.14 14.65 21.26
C THR A 82 8.51 13.62 20.32
N THR A 83 7.89 12.61 20.92
CA THR A 83 6.87 11.78 20.28
C THR A 83 5.68 12.65 19.94
N HIS A 84 5.28 12.69 18.68
CA HIS A 84 3.96 13.17 18.28
C HIS A 84 2.91 12.44 19.13
N GLU A 85 2.18 13.19 19.95
CA GLU A 85 0.99 12.70 20.67
C GLU A 85 0.02 12.15 19.62
N ARG A 86 -0.08 10.82 19.52
CA ARG A 86 -1.13 10.17 18.72
C ARG A 86 -2.46 10.48 19.39
N ASP A 87 -3.38 11.05 18.62
CA ASP A 87 -4.77 11.19 19.02
C ASP A 87 -5.33 9.77 19.32
N PRO A 88 -5.74 9.48 20.56
CA PRO A 88 -6.29 8.17 20.94
C PRO A 88 -7.66 7.88 20.29
N SER A 89 -8.26 8.83 19.57
CA SER A 89 -9.54 8.64 18.87
C SER A 89 -9.43 8.01 17.48
N VAL A 90 -8.24 7.90 16.90
CA VAL A 90 -8.02 7.19 15.63
C VAL A 90 -7.48 5.80 15.93
N GLN A 91 -8.38 4.84 16.18
CA GLN A 91 -8.00 3.43 16.09
C GLN A 91 -7.54 3.18 14.66
N GLU A 92 -6.24 2.85 14.47
CA GLU A 92 -5.74 2.40 13.16
C GLU A 92 -6.63 1.25 12.69
N GLU A 93 -7.31 1.43 11.56
CA GLU A 93 -8.18 0.40 11.01
C GLU A 93 -7.35 -0.86 10.73
N VAL A 94 -7.81 -2.00 11.24
CA VAL A 94 -7.12 -3.28 11.05
C VAL A 94 -7.49 -3.84 9.69
N LEU A 95 -6.55 -3.72 8.76
CA LEU A 95 -6.72 -4.10 7.36
C LEU A 95 -5.91 -5.35 7.00
N ALA A 96 -6.47 -6.12 6.07
CA ALA A 96 -5.75 -7.14 5.32
C ALA A 96 -6.03 -6.96 3.83
N TYR A 97 -5.21 -7.60 2.99
CA TYR A 97 -5.27 -7.48 1.56
C TYR A 97 -5.32 -8.86 0.93
N TRP A 98 -6.34 -9.12 0.11
CA TRP A 98 -6.49 -10.39 -0.57
C TRP A 98 -6.22 -10.24 -2.07
N PRO A 99 -5.10 -10.78 -2.58
CA PRO A 99 -4.75 -10.71 -4.00
C PRO A 99 -5.81 -11.41 -4.86
N GLN A 100 -6.32 -10.71 -5.86
CA GLN A 100 -7.35 -11.23 -6.78
C GLN A 100 -6.77 -11.49 -8.17
N ARG A 101 -6.15 -10.46 -8.75
CA ARG A 101 -5.76 -10.46 -10.15
C ARG A 101 -4.41 -9.79 -10.34
N ARG A 102 -3.51 -10.45 -11.04
CA ARG A 102 -2.25 -9.86 -11.50
C ARG A 102 -2.54 -8.82 -12.58
N LEU A 103 -2.02 -7.62 -12.41
CA LEU A 103 -2.20 -6.50 -13.34
C LEU A 103 -1.03 -6.40 -14.31
N GLN A 104 0.20 -6.52 -13.81
CA GLN A 104 1.40 -6.31 -14.61
C GLN A 104 2.62 -7.06 -14.05
N ASP A 105 3.50 -7.49 -14.95
CA ASP A 105 4.83 -7.99 -14.61
C ASP A 105 5.83 -6.86 -14.45
N ALA A 106 6.67 -6.95 -13.42
CA ALA A 106 7.75 -6.01 -13.16
C ALA A 106 9.09 -6.76 -13.12
N ILE A 107 10.18 -6.01 -13.28
CA ILE A 107 11.55 -6.54 -13.29
C ILE A 107 11.82 -7.42 -12.06
N TYR A 108 11.43 -6.93 -10.88
CA TYR A 108 11.64 -7.63 -9.60
C TYR A 108 10.41 -8.37 -9.08
N GLY A 109 9.30 -8.45 -9.83
CA GLY A 109 8.09 -9.09 -9.31
C GLY A 109 6.84 -8.76 -10.13
N SER A 110 5.77 -8.30 -9.48
CA SER A 110 4.49 -8.02 -10.15
C SER A 110 3.59 -7.06 -9.39
N VAL A 111 2.62 -6.48 -10.09
CA VAL A 111 1.56 -5.65 -9.49
C VAL A 111 0.25 -6.43 -9.51
N TRP A 112 -0.49 -6.40 -8.41
CA TRP A 112 -1.76 -7.11 -8.23
C TRP A 112 -2.87 -6.15 -7.81
N ALA A 113 -4.08 -6.37 -8.31
CA ALA A 113 -5.30 -5.84 -7.72
C ALA A 113 -5.70 -6.74 -6.54
N CYS A 114 -5.89 -6.12 -5.38
CA CYS A 114 -6.24 -6.80 -4.14
C CYS A 114 -7.52 -6.20 -3.56
N LEU A 115 -8.38 -7.05 -3.00
CA LEU A 115 -9.50 -6.60 -2.17
C LEU A 115 -8.98 -6.20 -0.80
N VAL A 116 -9.47 -5.07 -0.30
CA VAL A 116 -9.28 -4.68 1.10
C VAL A 116 -10.26 -5.48 1.95
N LEU A 117 -9.72 -6.06 3.02
CA LEU A 117 -10.46 -6.79 4.02
C LEU A 117 -10.38 -6.03 5.35
N ARG A 118 -11.48 -6.03 6.08
CA ARG A 118 -11.56 -5.50 7.45
C ARG A 118 -11.81 -6.63 8.43
N ARG A 119 -11.45 -6.42 9.70
CA ARG A 119 -11.75 -7.40 10.74
C ARG A 119 -13.27 -7.62 10.86
N HIS A 120 -13.71 -8.87 10.81
CA HIS A 120 -15.09 -9.25 11.05
C HIS A 120 -15.34 -9.42 12.55
N HIS A 121 -16.45 -8.85 13.03
CA HIS A 121 -16.95 -9.05 14.38
C HIS A 121 -18.35 -9.66 14.28
N GLY A 122 -18.58 -10.79 14.95
CA GLY A 122 -19.88 -11.45 14.94
C GLY A 122 -19.78 -12.97 14.88
N ILE A 123 -20.87 -13.61 14.45
CA ILE A 123 -21.06 -15.06 14.55
C ILE A 123 -19.91 -15.84 13.89
N ALA A 124 -19.39 -15.39 12.74
CA ALA A 124 -18.29 -16.10 12.10
C ALA A 124 -16.98 -16.04 12.90
N ALA A 125 -16.71 -14.91 13.57
CA ALA A 125 -15.55 -14.78 14.46
C ALA A 125 -15.72 -15.61 15.73
N ASP A 126 -16.91 -15.62 16.32
CA ASP A 126 -17.22 -16.45 17.49
C ASP A 126 -17.11 -17.95 17.18
N ASP A 127 -17.60 -18.38 16.02
CA ASP A 127 -17.52 -19.76 15.58
C ASP A 127 -16.06 -20.18 15.34
N ALA A 128 -15.24 -19.30 14.76
CA ALA A 128 -13.81 -19.53 14.57
C ALA A 128 -13.07 -19.64 15.90
N ALA A 129 -13.40 -18.79 16.88
CA ALA A 129 -12.84 -18.86 18.24
C ALA A 129 -13.17 -20.21 18.91
N ARG A 130 -14.46 -20.59 18.90
CA ARG A 130 -14.90 -21.88 19.47
C ARG A 130 -14.24 -23.07 18.78
N ALA A 131 -14.10 -23.03 17.46
CA ALA A 131 -13.43 -24.09 16.70
C ALA A 131 -11.93 -24.20 17.02
N ALA A 132 -11.28 -23.10 17.40
CA ALA A 132 -9.91 -23.07 17.89
C ALA A 132 -9.79 -23.40 19.40
N GLY A 133 -10.90 -23.70 20.08
CA GLY A 133 -10.91 -24.02 21.51
C GLY A 133 -10.67 -22.81 22.42
N VAL A 134 -10.97 -21.60 21.95
CA VAL A 134 -10.80 -20.35 22.73
C VAL A 134 -12.12 -19.60 22.85
N GLU A 135 -12.25 -18.78 23.89
CA GLU A 135 -13.45 -17.97 24.11
C GLU A 135 -13.61 -16.89 23.02
N PRO A 136 -14.84 -16.66 22.51
CA PRO A 136 -15.12 -15.54 21.61
C PRO A 136 -14.64 -14.20 22.18
N GLY A 137 -13.98 -13.41 21.34
CA GLY A 137 -13.37 -12.15 21.75
C GLY A 137 -12.00 -12.27 22.43
N SER A 138 -11.49 -13.49 22.65
CA SER A 138 -10.11 -13.68 23.11
C SER A 138 -9.11 -13.03 22.16
N ALA A 139 -8.05 -12.47 22.72
CA ALA A 139 -6.91 -11.96 21.96
C ALA A 139 -6.24 -13.08 21.12
N SER A 140 -6.31 -14.32 21.60
CA SER A 140 -5.80 -15.51 20.91
C SER A 140 -6.76 -16.12 19.88
N ALA A 141 -7.94 -15.53 19.68
CA ALA A 141 -8.90 -16.02 18.71
C ALA A 141 -8.39 -15.78 17.27
N PRO A 142 -8.57 -16.74 16.35
CA PRO A 142 -8.25 -16.53 14.94
C PRO A 142 -8.94 -15.29 14.38
N ILE A 143 -8.20 -14.49 13.60
CA ILE A 143 -8.81 -13.34 12.93
C ILE A 143 -9.69 -13.84 11.78
N VAL A 144 -10.94 -13.40 11.79
CA VAL A 144 -11.86 -13.54 10.66
C VAL A 144 -11.94 -12.20 9.95
N TRP A 145 -11.88 -12.25 8.64
CA TRP A 145 -11.91 -11.08 7.78
C TRP A 145 -13.25 -10.94 7.07
N GLU A 146 -13.58 -9.73 6.64
CA GLU A 146 -14.75 -9.42 5.84
C GLU A 146 -14.35 -8.52 4.67
N ILE A 147 -14.95 -8.75 3.51
CA ILE A 147 -14.71 -7.94 2.31
C ILE A 147 -15.28 -6.53 2.51
N SER A 148 -14.47 -5.50 2.30
CA SER A 148 -14.92 -4.11 2.42
C SER A 148 -15.53 -3.54 1.13
N GLY A 149 -15.28 -4.19 -0.02
CA GLY A 149 -15.66 -3.71 -1.35
C GLY A 149 -14.64 -2.72 -1.96
N GLN A 150 -13.62 -2.33 -1.22
CA GLN A 150 -12.54 -1.47 -1.71
C GLN A 150 -11.40 -2.29 -2.33
N HIS A 151 -10.68 -1.66 -3.26
CA HIS A 151 -9.52 -2.24 -3.91
C HIS A 151 -8.27 -1.40 -3.68
N VAL A 152 -7.14 -2.08 -3.58
CA VAL A 152 -5.80 -1.50 -3.66
C VAL A 152 -5.00 -2.19 -4.75
N ALA A 153 -3.96 -1.51 -5.25
CA ALA A 153 -2.92 -2.17 -6.01
C ALA A 153 -1.75 -2.49 -5.06
N ILE A 154 -1.16 -3.67 -5.19
CA ILE A 154 0.03 -4.06 -4.43
C ILE A 154 1.14 -4.44 -5.41
N LYS A 155 2.24 -3.69 -5.39
CA LYS A 155 3.48 -4.10 -6.03
C LYS A 155 4.20 -5.08 -5.10
N MET A 156 4.29 -6.33 -5.52
CA MET A 156 4.96 -7.42 -4.82
C MET A 156 6.34 -7.62 -5.45
N VAL A 157 7.39 -7.28 -4.71
CA VAL A 157 8.79 -7.39 -5.12
C VAL A 157 9.38 -8.65 -4.50
N GLU A 158 9.88 -9.58 -5.31
CA GLU A 158 10.48 -10.85 -4.86
C GLU A 158 11.92 -10.63 -4.40
N TRP A 159 12.22 -10.87 -3.12
CA TRP A 159 13.58 -10.73 -2.58
C TRP A 159 14.59 -11.62 -3.30
N ALA A 160 14.20 -12.83 -3.68
CA ALA A 160 15.03 -13.74 -4.46
C ALA A 160 15.51 -13.10 -5.78
N ARG A 161 14.62 -12.37 -6.49
CA ARG A 161 14.99 -11.66 -7.73
C ARG A 161 15.88 -10.46 -7.45
N VAL A 162 15.57 -9.69 -6.40
CA VAL A 162 16.40 -8.54 -5.99
C VAL A 162 17.83 -9.00 -5.70
N HIS A 163 18.00 -10.07 -4.95
CA HIS A 163 19.31 -10.63 -4.64
C HIS A 163 20.03 -11.16 -5.88
N HIS A 164 19.32 -11.83 -6.79
CA HIS A 164 19.91 -12.36 -8.02
C HIS A 164 20.38 -11.26 -8.99
N MET A 165 19.65 -10.15 -9.06
CA MET A 165 19.88 -9.06 -10.01
C MET A 165 20.70 -7.91 -9.42
N ARG A 166 21.09 -7.98 -8.14
CA ARG A 166 21.82 -6.92 -7.43
C ARG A 166 23.10 -6.54 -8.18
N GLY A 167 23.25 -5.25 -8.46
CA GLY A 167 24.40 -4.69 -9.18
C GLY A 167 24.40 -4.93 -10.70
N ARG A 168 23.36 -5.56 -11.26
CA ARG A 168 23.21 -5.73 -12.72
C ARG A 168 22.35 -4.65 -13.38
N LEU A 169 21.43 -4.08 -12.62
CA LEU A 169 20.54 -3.00 -13.06
C LEU A 169 20.74 -1.75 -12.19
N LEU A 170 20.42 -0.58 -12.76
CA LEU A 170 20.40 0.69 -12.02
C LEU A 170 19.16 0.82 -11.11
N GLU A 171 18.11 0.05 -11.38
CA GLU A 171 16.87 0.08 -10.61
C GLU A 171 17.04 -0.59 -9.25
N ASP A 172 16.63 0.11 -8.19
CA ASP A 172 16.63 -0.36 -6.81
C ASP A 172 15.20 -0.25 -6.25
N PRO A 173 14.48 -1.38 -6.07
CA PRO A 173 13.09 -1.35 -5.62
C PRO A 173 12.95 -0.81 -4.20
N VAL A 174 14.00 -0.85 -3.36
CA VAL A 174 13.97 -0.27 -2.02
C VAL A 174 13.97 1.26 -2.11
N LYS A 175 14.76 1.83 -3.02
CA LYS A 175 14.77 3.27 -3.29
C LYS A 175 13.47 3.76 -3.90
N GLU A 176 12.86 2.97 -4.78
CA GLU A 176 11.53 3.28 -5.35
C GLU A 176 10.48 3.38 -4.24
N VAL A 177 10.43 2.39 -3.34
CA VAL A 177 9.50 2.42 -2.20
C VAL A 177 9.77 3.62 -1.29
N ALA A 178 11.03 3.94 -1.02
CA ALA A 178 11.39 5.13 -0.24
C ALA A 178 10.90 6.43 -0.90
N ALA A 179 11.04 6.54 -2.22
CA ALA A 179 10.50 7.67 -2.98
C ALA A 179 8.97 7.72 -2.91
N MET A 180 8.27 6.59 -3.08
CA MET A 180 6.81 6.53 -2.99
C MET A 180 6.27 6.90 -1.60
N GLN A 181 6.98 6.55 -0.53
CA GLN A 181 6.62 6.97 0.83
C GLN A 181 6.88 8.45 1.07
N LEU A 182 7.96 9.00 0.50
CA LEU A 182 8.25 10.43 0.57
C LEU A 182 7.15 11.26 -0.13
N LEU A 183 6.67 10.78 -1.28
CA LEU A 183 5.51 11.37 -1.97
C LEU A 183 4.23 11.23 -1.13
N GLY A 184 4.03 10.05 -0.54
CA GLY A 184 2.83 9.71 0.23
C GLY A 184 1.55 9.87 -0.59
N ALA A 185 0.42 10.09 0.07
CA ALA A 185 -0.87 10.37 -0.57
C ALA A 185 -1.19 11.88 -0.62
N ARG A 186 -0.16 12.73 -0.74
CA ARG A 186 -0.29 14.20 -0.57
C ARG A 186 -0.87 14.90 -1.79
N HIS A 187 -0.58 14.38 -2.99
CA HIS A 187 -1.01 14.99 -4.24
C HIS A 187 -2.10 14.15 -4.90
N PRO A 188 -3.23 14.75 -5.34
CA PRO A 188 -4.32 14.00 -5.98
C PRO A 188 -3.92 13.33 -7.29
N ASN A 189 -2.84 13.80 -7.94
CA ASN A 189 -2.38 13.31 -9.25
C ASN A 189 -1.04 12.57 -9.22
N VAL A 190 -0.45 12.34 -8.04
CA VAL A 190 0.79 11.56 -7.90
C VAL A 190 0.53 10.37 -6.99
N LEU A 191 0.85 9.18 -7.49
CA LEU A 191 0.68 7.93 -6.74
C LEU A 191 1.85 7.74 -5.76
N GLY A 192 1.52 7.51 -4.49
CA GLY A 192 2.48 7.08 -3.47
C GLY A 192 2.01 5.82 -2.74
N SER A 193 2.87 5.32 -1.86
CA SER A 193 2.56 4.15 -1.03
C SER A 193 1.79 4.57 0.22
N THR A 194 0.67 3.90 0.48
CA THR A 194 -0.11 4.09 1.71
C THR A 194 0.44 3.25 2.85
N GLU A 195 0.96 2.06 2.54
CA GLU A 195 1.58 1.16 3.49
C GLU A 195 2.65 0.33 2.78
N VAL A 196 3.67 -0.09 3.54
CA VAL A 196 4.70 -1.00 3.05
C VAL A 196 4.90 -2.11 4.06
N LEU A 197 4.74 -3.35 3.60
CA LEU A 197 4.92 -4.56 4.38
C LEU A 197 6.08 -5.37 3.81
N GLN A 198 6.69 -6.23 4.61
CA GLN A 198 7.61 -7.25 4.12
C GLN A 198 7.45 -8.56 4.86
N ASP A 199 7.63 -9.66 4.14
CA ASP A 199 7.86 -10.99 4.72
C ASP A 199 9.23 -11.53 4.22
N GLY A 200 9.51 -12.81 4.50
CA GLY A 200 10.76 -13.44 4.08
C GLY A 200 10.96 -13.56 2.57
N ASP A 201 9.88 -13.47 1.78
CA ASP A 201 9.91 -13.69 0.33
C ASP A 201 9.69 -12.40 -0.47
N PHE A 202 8.91 -11.45 0.05
CA PHE A 202 8.48 -10.26 -0.67
C PHE A 202 8.56 -8.97 0.14
N LEU A 203 8.74 -7.86 -0.60
CA LEU A 203 8.40 -6.51 -0.19
C LEU A 203 7.10 -6.08 -0.89
N TYR A 204 6.12 -5.63 -0.11
CA TYR A 204 4.80 -5.21 -0.56
C TYR A 204 4.68 -3.70 -0.48
N SER A 205 4.48 -3.03 -1.61
CA SER A 205 4.10 -1.61 -1.66
C SER A 205 2.60 -1.51 -1.97
N ILE A 206 1.82 -1.08 -0.98
CA ILE A 206 0.37 -0.92 -1.09
C ILE A 206 0.09 0.51 -1.56
N MET A 207 -0.72 0.64 -2.61
CA MET A 207 -1.05 1.92 -3.25
C MET A 207 -2.52 1.95 -3.70
N PRO A 208 -3.11 3.14 -3.89
CA PRO A 208 -4.45 3.28 -4.45
C PRO A 208 -4.64 2.50 -5.75
N TYR A 209 -5.82 1.92 -5.93
CA TYR A 209 -6.16 1.20 -7.17
C TYR A 209 -6.71 2.15 -8.24
N CYS A 210 -6.00 2.28 -9.36
CA CYS A 210 -6.45 3.00 -10.54
C CYS A 210 -7.33 2.10 -11.41
N ARG A 211 -8.65 2.17 -11.22
CA ARG A 211 -9.62 1.25 -11.86
C ARG A 211 -9.60 1.25 -13.39
N ASP A 212 -9.26 2.39 -13.99
CA ASP A 212 -9.32 2.62 -15.44
C ASP A 212 -7.97 2.33 -16.13
N GLY A 213 -7.00 1.77 -15.38
CA GLY A 213 -5.68 1.40 -15.90
C GLY A 213 -4.77 2.60 -16.12
N ASP A 214 -3.82 2.45 -17.05
CA ASP A 214 -2.89 3.51 -17.43
C ASP A 214 -3.46 4.41 -18.55
N LEU A 215 -2.94 5.64 -18.63
CA LEU A 215 -3.41 6.63 -19.59
C LEU A 215 -3.16 6.18 -21.05
N PHE A 216 -2.13 5.37 -21.31
CA PHE A 216 -1.87 4.88 -22.66
C PHE A 216 -2.98 3.92 -23.11
N GLY A 217 -3.40 2.99 -22.24
CA GLY A 217 -4.55 2.12 -22.49
C GLY A 217 -5.82 2.91 -22.79
N VAL A 218 -6.08 4.00 -22.06
CA VAL A 218 -7.22 4.90 -22.32
C VAL A 218 -7.10 5.57 -23.70
N VAL A 219 -5.91 6.05 -24.07
CA VAL A 219 -5.68 6.67 -25.39
C VAL A 219 -5.89 5.66 -26.51
N VAL A 220 -5.39 4.43 -26.34
CA VAL A 220 -5.59 3.33 -27.30
C VAL A 220 -7.06 3.02 -27.47
N GLN A 221 -7.82 2.93 -26.37
CA GLN A 221 -9.27 2.68 -26.43
C GLN A 221 -10.01 3.73 -27.28
N TYR A 222 -9.69 5.01 -27.13
CA TYR A 222 -10.28 6.06 -27.97
C TYR A 222 -9.97 5.88 -29.46
N ALA A 223 -8.74 5.45 -29.78
CA ALA A 223 -8.36 5.19 -31.16
C ALA A 223 -9.08 3.94 -31.71
N GLU A 224 -9.24 2.89 -30.92
CA GLU A 224 -9.95 1.67 -31.32
C GLU A 224 -11.45 1.93 -31.55
N ASP A 225 -12.10 2.66 -30.63
CA ASP A 225 -13.53 2.99 -30.70
C ASP A 225 -13.87 3.86 -31.92
N SER A 226 -12.90 4.63 -32.42
CA SER A 226 -13.06 5.47 -33.62
C SER A 226 -12.64 4.76 -34.91
N GLY A 227 -12.26 3.48 -34.86
CA GLY A 227 -11.72 2.76 -36.02
C GLY A 227 -10.36 3.29 -36.49
N GLY A 228 -9.63 4.00 -35.62
CA GLY A 228 -8.35 4.64 -35.91
C GLY A 228 -8.47 5.99 -36.62
N GLU A 229 -9.68 6.47 -36.89
CA GLU A 229 -9.90 7.74 -37.62
C GLU A 229 -9.65 8.96 -36.74
N SER A 230 -9.78 8.83 -35.42
CA SER A 230 -9.55 9.92 -34.48
C SER A 230 -8.96 9.44 -33.15
N GLY A 231 -8.02 10.21 -32.61
CA GLY A 231 -7.50 9.99 -31.27
C GLY A 231 -8.43 10.55 -30.19
N MET A 232 -7.93 10.56 -28.96
CA MET A 232 -8.58 11.21 -27.83
C MET A 232 -8.97 12.67 -28.17
N PRO A 233 -10.23 13.09 -27.93
CA PRO A 233 -10.67 14.46 -28.20
C PRO A 233 -9.83 15.50 -27.45
N GLU A 234 -9.52 16.62 -28.10
CA GLU A 234 -8.68 17.69 -27.52
C GLU A 234 -9.15 18.19 -26.13
N PRO A 235 -10.45 18.39 -25.87
CA PRO A 235 -10.91 18.78 -24.53
C PRO A 235 -10.60 17.74 -23.45
N VAL A 236 -10.64 16.45 -23.79
CA VAL A 236 -10.32 15.34 -22.88
C VAL A 236 -8.81 15.26 -22.67
N ALA A 237 -8.02 15.38 -23.74
CA ALA A 237 -6.57 15.43 -23.64
C ALA A 237 -6.11 16.60 -22.74
N ARG A 238 -6.67 17.79 -22.96
CA ARG A 238 -6.38 18.98 -22.14
C ARG A 238 -6.70 18.76 -20.66
N PHE A 239 -7.77 18.04 -20.35
CA PHE A 239 -8.10 17.68 -18.97
C PHE A 239 -7.00 16.83 -18.32
N TRP A 240 -6.51 15.80 -19.01
CA TRP A 240 -5.43 14.95 -18.49
C TRP A 240 -4.09 15.68 -18.40
N PHE A 241 -3.72 16.47 -19.43
CA PHE A 241 -2.50 17.27 -19.38
C PHE A 241 -2.48 18.25 -18.22
N ARG A 242 -3.63 18.84 -17.86
CA ARG A 242 -3.72 19.69 -16.66
C ARG A 242 -3.40 18.93 -15.38
N GLN A 243 -3.84 17.67 -15.25
CA GLN A 243 -3.52 16.85 -14.08
C GLN A 243 -2.06 16.36 -14.03
N ILE A 244 -1.40 16.28 -15.18
CA ILE A 244 0.01 15.86 -15.24
C ILE A 244 0.94 17.02 -14.90
N LEU A 245 0.57 18.24 -15.30
CA LEU A 245 1.38 19.43 -15.12
C LEU A 245 1.16 20.13 -13.77
N TRP A 246 0.03 19.88 -13.11
CA TRP A 246 -0.41 20.54 -11.88
C TRP A 246 -0.92 19.52 -10.87
#